data_AF-A0A9P1ILV4-F1
#
_entry.id   AF-A0A9P1ILV4-F1
#
_cell.length_a   1.000
_cell.length_b   1.000
_cell.length_c   1.000
_cell.angle_alpha   90.00
_cell.angle_beta   90.00
_cell.angle_gamma   90.00
#
_symmetry.space_group_name_H-M   'P 1'
#
loop_
_entity.id
_entity.type
_entity.pdbx_description
1 polymer ?
#
loop_
_entity_poly.entity_id
_entity_poly.type
_entity_poly.pdbx_seq_one_letter_code
_entity_poly.pdbx_strand_id
1 'polypeptide(L)'
;MQLFLLICLKFSGTISFFLTKADVPEWMLPILEKNWYCGSGRTEYFARKVAKLYQMAPSAMYSYNHCCAVHDDCYDQQLGKEWCDQTFDACNWLISTQLAEKHIYPTYVWSLGAGLAVKLFGGGPYKEAGRTKVIPYNPSQNKKIKMIYPLIFKHCPLQIATFSSCAMQFDLCSSRNLSHCEHFLQSCLHFSRAQRDTKNPDYSCDCAVRAVQLSIDIPYYSEKRNDIGLWEVIKATFPIQFSFSIFGYI
;
A
#
# COMPACT_ATOMS: atom_id res chain seq x y z
N MET A 1 22.38 -31.46 -13.18
CA MET A 1 22.21 -32.40 -12.06
C MET A 1 22.93 -31.80 -10.86
N GLN A 2 22.20 -31.36 -9.83
CA GLN A 2 21.98 -32.10 -8.58
C GLN A 2 23.33 -32.31 -7.84
N LEU A 3 23.51 -32.08 -6.55
CA LEU A 3 22.64 -32.16 -5.37
C LEU A 3 23.55 -31.67 -4.20
N PHE A 4 23.06 -30.91 -3.20
CA PHE A 4 22.90 -31.35 -1.79
C PHE A 4 24.23 -31.70 -1.07
N LEU A 5 24.51 -31.46 0.22
CA LEU A 5 23.72 -31.27 1.44
C LEU A 5 24.72 -31.06 2.60
N LEU A 6 24.22 -30.52 3.72
CA LEU A 6 24.61 -30.83 5.10
C LEU A 6 26.06 -30.62 5.56
N ILE A 7 26.21 -29.62 6.44
CA ILE A 7 26.93 -29.85 7.69
C ILE A 7 25.98 -29.53 8.85
N CYS A 8 25.35 -30.58 9.37
CA CYS A 8 24.85 -30.61 10.74
C CYS A 8 26.05 -30.79 11.67
N LEU A 9 26.44 -29.73 12.39
CA LEU A 9 27.27 -29.88 13.59
C LEU A 9 26.37 -29.77 14.82
N LYS A 10 26.29 -30.89 15.53
CA LYS A 10 25.77 -31.02 16.88
C LYS A 10 26.45 -29.99 17.79
N PHE A 11 25.68 -29.06 18.34
CA PHE A 11 26.03 -28.42 19.61
C PHE A 11 24.90 -28.70 20.60
N SER A 12 25.19 -29.60 21.54
CA SER A 12 24.38 -29.84 22.71
C SER A 12 24.61 -28.66 23.66
N GLY A 13 23.65 -27.74 23.65
CA GLY A 13 23.65 -26.54 24.47
C GLY A 13 22.39 -25.80 24.09
N THR A 14 21.48 -25.63 25.04
CA THR A 14 20.28 -24.80 24.88
C THR A 14 20.68 -23.42 24.38
N ILE A 15 20.55 -23.20 23.06
CA ILE A 15 20.51 -21.86 22.50
C ILE A 15 19.16 -21.32 22.92
N SER A 16 19.09 -20.78 24.14
CA SER A 16 18.15 -19.71 24.40
C SER A 16 18.51 -18.61 23.42
N PHE A 17 17.75 -18.51 22.33
CA PHE A 17 17.68 -17.31 21.51
C PHE A 17 17.10 -16.20 22.40
N PHE A 18 17.94 -15.65 23.28
CA PHE A 18 17.70 -14.35 23.85
C PHE A 18 17.92 -13.36 22.71
N LEU A 19 16.87 -13.18 21.90
CA LEU A 19 16.66 -11.93 21.17
C LEU A 19 16.55 -10.85 22.24
N THR A 20 17.68 -10.32 22.68
CA THR A 20 17.72 -9.12 23.50
C THR A 20 16.93 -8.06 22.74
N LYS A 21 15.85 -7.58 23.35
CA LYS A 21 15.06 -6.44 22.92
C LYS A 21 15.99 -5.29 22.55
N ALA A 22 16.35 -5.17 21.28
CA ALA A 22 16.72 -3.89 20.73
C ALA A 22 15.40 -3.11 20.56
N ASP A 23 14.92 -2.56 21.67
CA ASP A 23 13.85 -1.58 21.70
C ASP A 23 14.40 -0.34 20.98
N VAL A 24 14.12 -0.27 19.68
CA VAL A 24 14.45 0.91 18.89
C VAL A 24 13.43 1.97 19.21
N PRO A 25 13.87 3.20 19.53
CA PRO A 25 12.97 4.27 19.89
C PRO A 25 11.95 4.55 18.78
N GLU A 26 10.71 4.84 19.18
CA GLU A 26 9.59 5.12 18.27
C GLU A 26 9.90 6.26 17.28
N TRP A 27 10.72 7.24 17.67
CA TRP A 27 11.15 8.34 16.81
C TRP A 27 12.08 7.94 15.65
N MET A 28 12.69 6.75 15.70
CA MET A 28 13.45 6.20 14.57
C MET A 28 12.55 5.50 13.55
N LEU A 29 11.26 5.31 13.85
CA LEU A 29 10.31 4.77 12.88
C LEU A 29 9.80 5.90 11.99
N PRO A 30 9.88 5.77 10.66
CA PRO A 30 9.44 6.81 9.75
C PRO A 30 7.91 7.04 9.81
N ILE A 31 7.14 6.06 10.29
CA ILE A 31 5.68 6.10 10.39
C ILE A 31 5.27 5.80 11.83
N LEU A 32 4.50 6.72 12.42
CA LEU A 32 3.86 6.51 13.73
C LEU A 32 2.91 5.31 13.67
N GLU A 33 2.76 4.59 14.78
CA GLU A 33 1.91 3.38 14.86
C GLU A 33 0.48 3.65 14.36
N LYS A 34 -0.11 4.75 14.81
CA LYS A 34 -1.45 5.19 14.38
C LYS A 34 -1.57 5.55 12.89
N ASN A 35 -0.50 5.53 12.11
CA ASN A 35 -0.51 5.83 10.68
C ASN A 35 -0.06 4.63 9.84
N TRP A 36 0.08 3.45 10.46
CA TRP A 36 0.49 2.22 9.81
C TRP A 36 -0.72 1.36 9.45
N TYR A 37 -0.81 0.94 8.19
CA TYR A 37 -1.95 0.22 7.62
C TYR A 37 -1.64 -1.25 7.32
N CYS A 38 -0.36 -1.63 7.19
CA CYS A 38 0.00 -3.01 6.85
C CYS A 38 -0.22 -3.98 8.02
N GLY A 39 -1.27 -4.78 7.95
CA GLY A 39 -1.60 -5.82 8.93
C GLY A 39 -2.55 -5.36 10.03
N SER A 40 -2.77 -6.21 11.02
CA SER A 40 -3.59 -5.94 12.19
C SER A 40 -3.10 -6.72 13.41
N GLY A 41 -3.08 -6.07 14.58
CA GLY A 41 -2.63 -6.69 15.83
C GLY A 41 -1.20 -7.27 15.72
N ARG A 42 -1.05 -8.60 15.87
CA ARG A 42 0.28 -9.24 15.82
C ARG A 42 0.94 -9.16 14.44
N THR A 43 0.17 -9.16 13.35
CA THR A 43 0.75 -9.07 12.00
C THR A 43 1.24 -7.67 11.70
N GLU A 44 0.60 -6.64 12.27
CA GLU A 44 1.05 -5.25 12.19
C GLU A 44 2.43 -5.06 12.84
N TYR A 45 2.57 -5.54 14.07
CA TYR A 45 3.85 -5.53 14.79
C TYR A 45 4.94 -6.25 14.00
N PHE A 46 4.62 -7.44 13.46
CA PHE A 46 5.56 -8.21 12.66
C PHE A 46 5.96 -7.47 11.37
N ALA A 47 5.00 -6.91 10.64
CA ALA A 47 5.22 -6.15 9.42
C ALA A 47 6.18 -4.96 9.67
N ARG A 48 5.97 -4.20 10.75
CA ARG A 48 6.86 -3.09 11.14
C ARG A 48 8.26 -3.58 11.49
N LYS A 49 8.37 -4.70 12.22
CA LYS A 49 9.69 -5.29 12.58
C LYS A 49 10.44 -5.80 11.36
N VAL A 50 9.75 -6.42 10.41
CA VAL A 50 10.32 -6.89 9.14
C VAL A 50 10.83 -5.70 8.32
N ALA A 51 10.01 -4.67 8.09
CA ALA A 51 10.44 -3.49 7.34
C ALA A 51 11.72 -2.85 7.92
N LYS A 52 11.82 -2.85 9.25
CA LYS A 52 12.99 -2.40 9.99
C LYS A 52 14.19 -3.35 9.87
N LEU A 53 13.99 -4.66 10.03
CA LEU A 53 15.05 -5.68 9.92
C LEU A 53 15.74 -5.61 8.55
N TYR A 54 14.93 -5.40 7.51
CA TYR A 54 15.41 -5.28 6.14
C TYR A 54 15.94 -3.88 5.79
N GLN A 55 16.03 -2.96 6.76
CA GLN A 55 16.54 -1.60 6.60
C GLN A 55 15.91 -0.88 5.41
N MET A 56 14.60 -1.01 5.24
CA MET A 56 13.92 -0.35 4.14
C MET A 56 14.12 1.17 4.22
N ALA A 57 14.40 1.77 3.08
CA ALA A 57 14.42 3.22 2.97
C ALA A 57 13.06 3.79 3.43
N PRO A 58 13.04 4.90 4.19
CA PRO A 58 11.79 5.51 4.65
C PRO A 58 10.78 5.75 3.52
N SER A 59 11.23 6.21 2.35
CA SER A 59 10.40 6.40 1.16
C SER A 59 9.68 5.12 0.74
N ALA A 60 10.41 3.99 0.65
CA ALA A 60 9.82 2.70 0.34
C ALA A 60 8.81 2.25 1.41
N MET A 61 9.11 2.47 2.70
CA MET A 61 8.16 2.17 3.78
C MET A 61 6.85 2.97 3.66
N TYR A 62 6.92 4.27 3.35
CA TYR A 62 5.73 5.09 3.14
C TYR A 62 4.90 4.58 1.94
N SER A 63 5.57 4.24 0.84
CA SER A 63 4.88 3.72 -0.34
C SER A 63 4.25 2.35 -0.08
N TYR A 64 4.93 1.44 0.63
CA TYR A 64 4.34 0.13 0.98
C TYR A 64 3.15 0.28 1.92
N ASN A 65 3.28 1.17 2.89
CA ASN A 65 2.18 1.49 3.78
C ASN A 65 0.97 2.08 3.03
N HIS A 66 1.21 2.80 1.93
CA HIS A 66 0.14 3.25 1.03
C HIS A 66 -0.53 2.09 0.28
N CYS A 67 0.23 1.14 -0.26
CA CYS A 67 -0.36 -0.05 -0.87
C CYS A 67 -1.25 -0.82 0.10
N CYS A 68 -0.85 -0.93 1.38
CA CYS A 68 -1.67 -1.55 2.41
C CYS A 68 -2.96 -0.75 2.70
N ALA A 69 -2.88 0.58 2.75
CA ALA A 69 -4.06 1.42 2.93
C ALA A 69 -5.09 1.25 1.80
N VAL A 70 -4.61 1.19 0.56
CA VAL A 70 -5.41 0.92 -0.64
C VAL A 70 -6.03 -0.48 -0.58
N HIS A 71 -5.28 -1.47 -0.11
CA HIS A 71 -5.75 -2.86 0.05
C HIS A 71 -6.79 -3.01 1.15
N ASP A 72 -6.61 -2.35 2.29
CA ASP A 72 -7.58 -2.33 3.38
C ASP A 72 -8.91 -1.74 2.93
N ASP A 73 -8.91 -0.57 2.28
CA ASP A 73 -10.15 0.04 1.77
C ASP A 73 -10.82 -0.86 0.71
N CYS A 74 -10.03 -1.61 -0.07
CA CYS A 74 -10.53 -2.59 -1.03
C CYS A 74 -11.24 -3.77 -0.34
N TYR A 75 -10.64 -4.27 0.73
CA TYR A 75 -11.19 -5.33 1.58
C TYR A 75 -12.47 -4.84 2.27
N ASP A 76 -12.45 -3.64 2.87
CA ASP A 76 -13.60 -3.06 3.55
C ASP A 76 -14.79 -2.86 2.60
N GLN A 77 -14.51 -2.47 1.36
CA GLN A 77 -15.52 -2.34 0.31
C GLN A 77 -15.95 -3.68 -0.30
N GLN A 78 -15.30 -4.79 0.06
CA GLN A 78 -15.61 -6.14 -0.44
C GLN A 78 -15.55 -6.22 -1.98
N LEU A 79 -14.53 -5.63 -2.60
CA LEU A 79 -14.41 -5.55 -4.08
C LEU A 79 -13.94 -6.85 -4.74
N GLY A 80 -13.83 -7.93 -3.98
CA GLY A 80 -13.32 -9.23 -4.40
C GLY A 80 -11.89 -9.43 -3.91
N LYS A 81 -11.69 -10.43 -3.04
CA LYS A 81 -10.37 -10.72 -2.43
C LYS A 81 -9.27 -10.85 -3.47
N GLU A 82 -9.52 -11.65 -4.51
CA GLU A 82 -8.53 -11.91 -5.55
C GLU A 82 -8.13 -10.62 -6.29
N TRP A 83 -9.11 -9.77 -6.62
CA TRP A 83 -8.86 -8.48 -7.27
C TRP A 83 -8.08 -7.53 -6.35
N CYS A 84 -8.45 -7.46 -5.07
CA CYS A 84 -7.72 -6.67 -4.08
C CYS A 84 -6.27 -7.14 -3.93
N ASP A 85 -6.05 -8.45 -3.81
CA ASP A 85 -4.71 -9.02 -3.65
C ASP A 85 -3.83 -8.82 -4.90
N GLN A 86 -4.39 -8.97 -6.10
CA GLN A 86 -3.67 -8.71 -7.35
C GLN A 86 -3.28 -7.23 -7.49
N THR A 87 -4.18 -6.31 -7.12
CA THR A 87 -3.90 -4.87 -7.16
C THR A 87 -2.86 -4.48 -6.11
N PHE A 88 -2.90 -5.11 -4.93
CA PHE A 88 -1.88 -4.95 -3.88
C PHE A 88 -0.51 -5.43 -4.36
N ASP A 89 -0.44 -6.59 -5.01
CA ASP A 89 0.80 -7.12 -5.59
C ASP A 89 1.37 -6.17 -6.65
N ALA A 90 0.53 -5.66 -7.54
CA ALA A 90 0.96 -4.68 -8.55
C ALA A 90 1.50 -3.40 -7.91
N CYS A 91 0.85 -2.90 -6.86
CA CYS A 91 1.31 -1.73 -6.11
C CYS A 91 2.69 -1.98 -5.47
N ASN A 92 2.87 -3.13 -4.80
CA ASN A 92 4.14 -3.50 -4.18
C ASN A 92 5.25 -3.71 -5.22
N TRP A 93 4.91 -4.26 -6.37
CA TRP A 93 5.84 -4.49 -7.48
C TRP A 93 6.41 -3.17 -8.01
N LEU A 94 5.56 -2.17 -8.23
CA LEU A 94 6.00 -0.84 -8.67
C LEU A 94 7.01 -0.23 -7.70
N ILE A 95 6.77 -0.34 -6.40
CA ILE A 95 7.72 0.15 -5.39
C ILE A 95 9.05 -0.59 -5.48
N SER A 96 9.01 -1.93 -5.59
CA SER A 96 10.22 -2.75 -5.67
C SER A 96 11.05 -2.53 -6.94
N THR A 97 10.45 -2.02 -8.01
CA THR A 97 11.10 -1.82 -9.31
C THR A 97 11.47 -0.37 -9.60
N GLN A 98 10.70 0.60 -9.12
CA GLN A 98 10.90 2.02 -9.41
C GLN A 98 11.64 2.78 -8.30
N LEU A 99 11.49 2.39 -7.03
CA LEU A 99 12.09 3.11 -5.89
C LEU A 99 13.37 2.46 -5.37
N ALA A 100 13.81 1.36 -5.99
CA ALA A 100 14.80 0.48 -5.40
C ALA A 100 16.23 0.69 -5.92
N GLU A 101 16.57 1.86 -6.49
CA GLU A 101 17.90 2.14 -7.07
C GLU A 101 19.10 1.79 -6.15
N LYS A 102 18.91 1.69 -4.83
CA LYS A 102 19.96 1.31 -3.87
C LYS A 102 19.65 0.10 -2.96
N HIS A 103 18.41 -0.38 -2.95
CA HIS A 103 17.93 -1.41 -1.99
C HIS A 103 16.96 -2.42 -2.63
N ILE A 104 17.26 -2.86 -3.86
CA ILE A 104 16.46 -3.83 -4.66
C ILE A 104 16.09 -5.09 -3.86
N TYR A 105 17.05 -5.66 -3.13
CA TYR A 105 16.84 -6.96 -2.49
C TYR A 105 15.84 -6.89 -1.31
N PRO A 106 16.00 -5.99 -0.32
CA PRO A 106 15.00 -5.77 0.73
C PRO A 106 13.58 -5.49 0.25
N THR A 107 13.41 -4.63 -0.76
CA THR A 107 12.09 -4.23 -1.27
C THR A 107 11.44 -5.36 -2.06
N TYR A 108 12.22 -6.09 -2.85
CA TYR A 108 11.74 -7.25 -3.58
C TYR A 108 11.26 -8.38 -2.66
N VAL A 109 12.04 -8.72 -1.62
CA VAL A 109 11.67 -9.77 -0.65
C VAL A 109 10.37 -9.40 0.07
N TRP A 110 10.20 -8.13 0.44
CA TRP A 110 8.96 -7.66 1.03
C TRP A 110 7.78 -7.74 0.09
N SER A 111 7.95 -7.26 -1.16
CA SER A 111 6.90 -7.28 -2.18
C SER A 111 6.34 -8.70 -2.36
N LEU A 112 7.23 -9.69 -2.54
CA LEU A 112 6.86 -11.09 -2.64
C LEU A 112 6.22 -11.64 -1.36
N GLY A 113 6.83 -11.36 -0.21
CA GLY A 113 6.36 -11.87 1.08
C GLY A 113 4.97 -11.35 1.44
N ALA A 114 4.74 -10.05 1.24
CA ALA A 114 3.46 -9.41 1.49
C ALA A 114 2.37 -9.96 0.56
N GLY A 115 2.68 -10.11 -0.74
CA GLY A 115 1.75 -10.66 -1.71
C GLY A 115 1.35 -12.10 -1.42
N LEU A 116 2.34 -12.94 -1.08
CA LEU A 116 2.07 -14.32 -0.67
C LEU A 116 1.22 -14.37 0.62
N ALA A 117 1.49 -13.47 1.58
CA ALA A 117 0.77 -13.42 2.84
C ALA A 117 -0.72 -13.11 2.64
N VAL A 118 -1.08 -12.13 1.80
CA VAL A 118 -2.51 -11.80 1.56
C VAL A 118 -3.22 -12.90 0.78
N LYS A 119 -2.52 -13.56 -0.16
CA LYS A 119 -3.08 -14.69 -0.91
C LYS A 119 -3.41 -15.88 0.00
N LEU A 120 -2.45 -16.28 0.86
CA LEU A 120 -2.59 -17.44 1.75
C LEU A 120 -3.45 -17.17 2.98
N PHE A 121 -3.31 -16.00 3.60
CA PHE A 121 -3.89 -15.70 4.91
C PHE A 121 -4.94 -14.58 4.89
N GLY A 122 -5.11 -13.87 3.78
CA GLY A 122 -6.04 -12.75 3.66
C GLY A 122 -7.52 -13.15 3.65
N GLY A 123 -7.85 -14.44 3.56
CA GLY A 123 -9.25 -14.90 3.50
C GLY A 123 -10.08 -14.58 4.75
N GLY A 124 -9.47 -14.68 5.93
CA GLY A 124 -10.10 -14.26 7.19
C GLY A 124 -10.25 -12.74 7.28
N PRO A 125 -9.15 -11.96 7.19
CA PRO A 125 -9.18 -10.51 7.18
C PRO A 125 -10.16 -9.92 6.15
N TYR A 126 -10.23 -10.48 4.94
CA TYR A 126 -11.18 -10.06 3.91
C TYR A 126 -12.63 -10.20 4.38
N LYS A 127 -13.00 -11.32 5.01
CA LYS A 127 -14.37 -11.56 5.48
C LYS A 127 -14.78 -10.67 6.65
N GLU A 128 -13.81 -10.26 7.47
CA GLU A 128 -14.04 -9.41 8.65
C GLU A 128 -13.80 -7.91 8.40
N ALA A 129 -13.33 -7.56 7.21
CA ALA A 129 -13.12 -6.18 6.79
C ALA A 129 -14.42 -5.36 6.91
N GLY A 130 -14.29 -4.09 7.32
CA GLY A 130 -15.39 -3.18 7.60
C GLY A 130 -16.15 -3.42 8.91
N ARG A 131 -15.86 -4.49 9.67
CA ARG A 131 -16.57 -4.81 10.93
C ARG A 131 -15.84 -4.35 12.19
N THR A 132 -14.51 -4.26 12.16
CA THR A 132 -13.70 -4.13 13.38
C THR A 132 -12.56 -3.11 13.31
N LYS A 133 -12.20 -2.59 12.13
CA LYS A 133 -11.03 -1.70 11.98
C LYS A 133 -11.47 -0.24 12.13
N VAL A 134 -11.09 0.40 13.24
CA VAL A 134 -11.15 1.86 13.35
C VAL A 134 -9.98 2.41 12.54
N ILE A 135 -10.27 2.97 11.36
CA ILE A 135 -9.24 3.59 10.52
C ILE A 135 -8.93 4.98 11.09
N PRO A 136 -7.66 5.26 11.41
CA PRO A 136 -7.26 6.55 11.95
C PRO A 136 -7.42 7.65 10.91
N TYR A 137 -8.27 8.62 11.22
CA TYR A 137 -8.48 9.83 10.43
C TYR A 137 -7.25 10.74 10.51
N ASN A 138 -6.52 10.88 9.40
CA ASN A 138 -5.32 11.72 9.33
C ASN A 138 -5.39 12.67 8.12
N PRO A 139 -6.03 13.85 8.28
CA PRO A 139 -6.06 14.85 7.22
C PRO A 139 -4.71 15.54 7.07
N SER A 140 -4.45 16.06 5.87
CA SER A 140 -3.22 16.82 5.60
C SER A 140 -3.11 18.04 6.52
N GLN A 141 -1.93 18.23 7.09
CA GLN A 141 -1.56 19.37 7.93
C GLN A 141 -0.93 20.51 7.13
N ASN A 142 -0.68 20.31 5.83
CA ASN A 142 -0.15 21.33 4.94
C ASN A 142 -1.11 22.53 4.84
N LYS A 143 -0.59 23.74 5.08
CA LYS A 143 -1.35 25.00 5.09
C LYS A 143 -2.18 25.23 3.81
N LYS A 144 -1.72 24.77 2.64
CA LYS A 144 -2.42 24.95 1.35
C LYS A 144 -3.77 24.24 1.33
N ILE A 145 -3.86 23.03 1.88
CA ILE A 145 -5.03 22.16 1.74
C ILE A 145 -5.69 21.77 3.07
N LYS A 146 -5.11 22.15 4.21
CA LYS A 146 -5.61 21.78 5.55
C LYS A 146 -7.10 22.03 5.75
N MET A 147 -7.64 23.13 5.19
CA MET A 147 -9.06 23.45 5.33
C MET A 147 -9.98 22.65 4.41
N ILE A 148 -9.50 22.25 3.23
CA ILE A 148 -10.32 21.60 2.21
C ILE A 148 -10.21 20.08 2.21
N TYR A 149 -9.05 19.54 2.60
CA TYR A 149 -8.80 18.10 2.64
C TYR A 149 -9.81 17.31 3.50
N PRO A 150 -10.28 17.82 4.67
CA PRO A 150 -11.33 17.18 5.45
C PRO A 150 -12.61 16.86 4.67
N LEU A 151 -12.93 17.60 3.60
CA LEU A 151 -14.11 17.35 2.77
C LEU A 151 -14.07 15.98 2.09
N ILE A 152 -12.88 15.48 1.74
CA ILE A 152 -12.73 14.14 1.14
C ILE A 152 -13.30 13.09 2.09
N PHE A 153 -12.95 13.11 3.37
CA PHE A 153 -13.42 12.09 4.32
C PHE A 153 -14.92 12.16 4.58
N LYS A 154 -15.50 13.36 4.51
CA LYS A 154 -16.96 13.54 4.63
C LYS A 154 -17.70 12.86 3.48
N HIS A 155 -17.15 12.94 2.28
CA HIS A 155 -17.81 12.47 1.06
C HIS A 155 -17.29 11.12 0.56
N CYS A 156 -16.19 10.61 1.12
CA CYS A 156 -15.55 9.35 0.73
C CYS A 156 -15.32 8.43 1.93
N PRO A 157 -16.38 8.01 2.66
CA PRO A 157 -16.24 7.25 3.89
C PRO A 157 -15.66 5.84 3.69
N LEU A 158 -15.65 5.34 2.46
CA LEU A 158 -15.16 4.00 2.10
C LEU A 158 -13.66 3.96 1.75
N GLN A 159 -12.97 5.11 1.77
CA GLN A 159 -11.57 5.24 1.34
C GLN A 159 -10.69 6.00 2.36
N ILE A 160 -11.05 5.90 3.64
CA ILE A 160 -10.41 6.70 4.69
C ILE A 160 -8.93 6.35 4.80
N ALA A 161 -8.53 5.07 4.66
CA ALA A 161 -7.14 4.69 4.80
C ALA A 161 -6.30 5.24 3.64
N THR A 162 -6.79 5.08 2.41
CA THR A 162 -6.16 5.56 1.19
C THR A 162 -5.93 7.06 1.24
N PHE A 163 -6.97 7.84 1.56
CA PHE A 163 -6.85 9.30 1.62
C PHE A 163 -5.98 9.76 2.79
N SER A 164 -6.06 9.12 3.95
CA SER A 164 -5.16 9.41 5.07
C SER A 164 -3.69 9.14 4.71
N SER A 165 -3.44 8.08 3.95
CA SER A 165 -2.11 7.75 3.43
C SER A 165 -1.62 8.76 2.38
N CYS A 166 -2.48 9.21 1.45
CA CYS A 166 -2.14 10.27 0.49
C CYS A 166 -1.77 11.58 1.20
N ALA A 167 -2.56 12.00 2.20
CA ALA A 167 -2.26 13.18 3.01
C ALA A 167 -0.90 13.07 3.71
N MET A 168 -0.63 11.92 4.34
CA MET A 168 0.63 11.68 5.03
C MET A 168 1.83 11.79 4.08
N GLN A 169 1.77 11.17 2.89
CA GLN A 169 2.85 11.27 1.90
C GLN A 169 3.06 12.70 1.43
N PHE A 170 1.98 13.46 1.21
CA PHE A 170 2.06 14.86 0.82
C PHE A 170 2.67 15.75 1.91
N ASP A 171 2.25 15.58 3.16
CA ASP A 171 2.79 16.32 4.30
C ASP A 171 4.28 16.03 4.50
N LEU A 172 4.68 14.76 4.38
CA LEU A 172 6.09 14.35 4.47
C LEU A 172 6.92 14.96 3.35
N CYS A 173 6.45 14.87 2.10
CA CYS A 173 7.09 15.48 0.95
C CYS A 173 7.26 17.00 1.16
N SER A 174 6.19 17.68 1.58
CA SER A 174 6.15 19.11 1.82
C SER A 174 7.10 19.52 2.95
N SER A 175 7.12 18.78 4.06
CA SER A 175 7.96 19.07 5.23
C SER A 175 9.46 18.98 4.92
N ARG A 176 9.82 18.23 3.88
CA ARG A 176 11.20 18.06 3.41
C ARG A 176 11.56 19.05 2.29
N ASN A 177 10.67 19.98 1.94
CA ASN A 177 10.83 20.93 0.84
C ASN A 177 11.21 20.25 -0.49
N LEU A 178 10.65 19.06 -0.74
CA LEU A 178 10.85 18.37 -2.02
C LEU A 178 9.99 19.03 -3.10
N SER A 179 10.44 18.92 -4.36
CA SER A 179 9.65 19.36 -5.51
C SER A 179 8.57 18.33 -5.87
N HIS A 180 7.54 18.78 -6.60
CA HIS A 180 6.47 17.95 -7.15
C HIS A 180 5.58 17.23 -6.12
N CYS A 181 5.53 17.67 -4.86
CA CYS A 181 4.65 17.09 -3.84
C CYS A 181 3.18 17.15 -4.26
N GLU A 182 2.75 18.24 -4.89
CA GLU A 182 1.41 18.42 -5.40
C GLU A 182 1.11 17.38 -6.51
N HIS A 183 2.07 17.08 -7.39
CA HIS A 183 1.89 16.04 -8.42
C HIS A 183 1.71 14.67 -7.80
N PHE A 184 2.51 14.32 -6.78
CA PHE A 184 2.33 13.06 -6.04
C PHE A 184 0.94 12.98 -5.40
N LEU A 185 0.46 14.07 -4.79
CA LEU A 185 -0.88 14.10 -4.23
C LEU A 185 -1.95 13.94 -5.32
N GLN A 186 -1.82 14.63 -6.47
CA GLN A 186 -2.74 14.46 -7.59
C GLN A 186 -2.77 13.02 -8.09
N SER A 187 -1.61 12.40 -8.30
CA SER A 187 -1.51 11.01 -8.73
C SER A 187 -2.16 10.06 -7.71
N CYS A 188 -1.88 10.25 -6.42
CA CYS A 188 -2.47 9.45 -5.34
C CYS A 188 -4.01 9.53 -5.33
N LEU A 189 -4.56 10.75 -5.42
CA LEU A 189 -6.01 11.00 -5.48
C LEU A 189 -6.66 10.49 -6.77
N HIS A 190 -5.92 10.47 -7.89
CA HIS A 190 -6.40 9.96 -9.16
C HIS A 190 -6.45 8.44 -9.18
N PHE A 191 -5.41 7.76 -8.69
CA PHE A 191 -5.36 6.29 -8.68
C PHE A 191 -6.41 5.67 -7.75
N SER A 192 -6.83 6.38 -6.69
CA SER A 192 -7.92 5.92 -5.84
C SER A 192 -9.29 5.91 -6.54
N ARG A 193 -9.43 6.51 -7.74
CA ARG A 193 -10.68 6.50 -8.53
C ARG A 193 -11.11 5.09 -8.94
N ALA A 194 -10.15 4.25 -9.32
CA ALA A 194 -10.46 2.89 -9.79
C ALA A 194 -11.20 2.06 -8.73
N GLN A 195 -11.01 2.37 -7.45
CA GLN A 195 -11.75 1.73 -6.37
C GLN A 195 -13.14 2.34 -6.15
N ARG A 196 -13.30 3.67 -6.33
CA ARG A 196 -14.59 4.37 -6.17
C ARG A 196 -15.65 3.93 -7.16
N ASP A 197 -15.25 3.71 -8.42
CA ASP A 197 -16.19 3.49 -9.52
C ASP A 197 -16.79 2.07 -9.54
N THR A 198 -16.35 1.15 -8.67
CA THR A 198 -16.67 -0.30 -8.77
C THR A 198 -18.00 -0.73 -8.15
N LYS A 199 -18.51 -0.04 -7.12
CA LYS A 199 -19.76 -0.44 -6.44
C LYS A 199 -20.85 0.62 -6.40
N ASN A 200 -20.50 1.90 -6.44
CA ASN A 200 -21.46 2.99 -6.56
C ASN A 200 -20.68 4.26 -6.93
N PRO A 201 -20.83 4.84 -8.14
CA PRO A 201 -20.17 6.08 -8.49
C PRO A 201 -20.70 7.20 -7.60
N ASP A 202 -20.03 7.43 -6.46
CA ASP A 202 -20.36 8.51 -5.54
C ASP A 202 -19.82 9.82 -6.11
N TYR A 203 -20.70 10.49 -6.87
CA TYR A 203 -20.42 11.79 -7.45
C TYR A 203 -19.97 12.81 -6.39
N SER A 204 -20.45 12.69 -5.15
CA SER A 204 -20.05 13.60 -4.06
C SER A 204 -18.60 13.38 -3.63
N CYS A 205 -18.14 12.13 -3.61
CA CYS A 205 -16.74 11.80 -3.34
C CYS A 205 -15.81 12.36 -4.44
N ASP A 206 -16.16 12.14 -5.71
CA ASP A 206 -15.38 12.67 -6.83
C ASP A 206 -15.34 14.21 -6.83
N CYS A 207 -16.44 14.87 -6.48
CA CYS A 207 -16.45 16.33 -6.28
C CYS A 207 -15.50 16.77 -5.17
N ALA A 208 -15.47 16.08 -4.03
CA ALA A 208 -14.58 16.41 -2.92
C ALA A 208 -13.10 16.22 -3.30
N VAL A 209 -12.77 15.12 -3.98
CA VAL A 209 -11.43 14.87 -4.51
C VAL A 209 -11.02 15.97 -5.49
N ARG A 210 -11.91 16.34 -6.42
CA ARG A 210 -11.66 17.39 -7.40
C ARG A 210 -11.47 18.76 -6.75
N ALA A 211 -12.20 19.07 -5.69
CA ALA A 211 -12.05 20.33 -4.96
C ALA A 211 -10.62 20.45 -4.38
N VAL A 212 -10.09 19.37 -3.80
CA VAL A 212 -8.69 19.34 -3.33
C VAL A 212 -7.70 19.47 -4.48
N GLN A 213 -7.92 18.75 -5.59
CA GLN A 213 -7.05 18.81 -6.77
C GLN A 213 -6.98 20.22 -7.39
N LEU A 214 -8.09 20.96 -7.39
CA LEU A 214 -8.14 22.35 -7.84
C LEU A 214 -7.42 23.31 -6.88
N SER A 215 -7.31 22.95 -5.60
CA SER A 215 -6.67 23.79 -4.57
C SER A 215 -5.15 23.69 -4.55
N ILE A 216 -4.56 22.70 -5.20
CA ILE A 216 -3.11 22.49 -5.27
C ILE A 216 -2.45 23.12 -6.50
N ASP A 217 -3.19 23.93 -7.25
CA ASP A 217 -2.73 24.89 -8.28
C ASP A 217 -1.65 24.35 -9.22
N ILE A 218 -1.80 23.10 -9.65
CA ILE A 218 -1.02 22.56 -10.76
C ILE A 218 -1.84 22.83 -12.01
N PRO A 219 -1.30 23.51 -13.05
CA PRO A 219 -1.96 23.52 -14.35
C PRO A 219 -2.22 22.06 -14.74
N TYR A 220 -3.49 21.73 -15.02
CA TYR A 220 -3.89 20.40 -15.46
C TYR A 220 -3.04 20.04 -16.68
N TYR A 221 -1.95 19.31 -16.45
CA TYR A 221 -1.04 18.90 -17.51
C TYR A 221 -1.76 17.77 -18.24
N SER A 222 -2.40 18.09 -19.35
CA SER A 222 -2.87 17.12 -20.32
C SER A 222 -1.67 16.50 -21.04
N GLU A 223 -0.76 15.88 -20.28
CA GLU A 223 0.31 15.12 -20.91
C GLU A 223 -0.32 13.89 -21.58
N LYS A 224 -0.13 13.81 -22.89
CA LYS A 224 -0.14 12.57 -23.65
C LYS A 224 0.74 11.56 -22.90
N ARG A 225 0.14 10.73 -22.05
CA ARG A 225 0.84 9.68 -21.33
C ARG A 225 1.21 8.57 -22.31
N ASN A 226 2.50 8.50 -22.65
CA ASN A 226 3.19 7.24 -22.94
C ASN A 226 3.63 6.53 -21.64
N ASP A 227 3.34 7.10 -20.47
CA ASP A 227 3.47 6.38 -19.21
C ASP A 227 2.30 5.42 -19.07
N ILE A 228 2.62 4.15 -19.27
CA ILE A 228 1.79 2.99 -18.99
C ILE A 228 1.26 3.17 -17.56
N GLY A 229 0.03 3.66 -17.41
CA GLY A 229 -0.59 3.85 -16.10
C GLY A 229 -0.57 2.53 -15.34
N LEU A 230 -0.63 2.57 -14.01
CA LEU A 230 -0.81 1.40 -13.15
C LEU A 230 -1.83 0.39 -13.74
N TRP A 231 -2.90 0.90 -14.37
CA TRP A 231 -3.88 0.07 -15.07
C TRP A 231 -3.40 -0.59 -16.38
N GLU A 232 -2.60 0.09 -17.18
CA GLU A 232 -2.05 -0.47 -18.41
C GLU A 232 -0.91 -1.45 -18.11
N VAL A 233 -0.16 -1.28 -17.01
CA VAL A 233 0.80 -2.28 -16.51
C VAL A 233 0.06 -3.52 -16.02
N ILE A 234 -1.03 -3.36 -15.27
CA ILE A 234 -1.84 -4.49 -14.80
C ILE A 234 -2.49 -5.24 -15.99
N LYS A 235 -3.04 -4.53 -16.99
CA LYS A 235 -3.56 -5.14 -18.23
C LYS A 235 -2.48 -5.85 -19.04
N ALA A 236 -1.29 -5.26 -19.15
CA ALA A 236 -0.19 -5.82 -19.95
C ALA A 236 0.51 -7.00 -19.27
N THR A 237 0.54 -7.03 -17.93
CA THR A 237 1.21 -8.10 -17.16
C THR A 237 0.28 -9.30 -16.93
N PHE A 238 -1.04 -9.10 -16.96
CA PHE A 238 -2.04 -10.16 -16.79
C PHE A 238 -3.16 -10.05 -17.85
N PRO A 239 -2.90 -10.40 -19.12
CA PRO A 239 -3.99 -10.62 -20.05
C PRO A 239 -4.86 -11.78 -19.50
N ILE A 240 -6.14 -11.50 -19.28
CA ILE A 240 -7.13 -12.52 -18.95
C ILE A 240 -7.17 -13.54 -20.09
N GLN A 241 -6.43 -14.63 -19.95
CA GLN A 241 -6.61 -15.87 -20.69
C GLN A 241 -6.69 -17.03 -19.69
N PHE A 242 -7.77 -17.04 -18.90
CA PHE A 242 -8.34 -18.32 -18.47
C PHE A 242 -9.37 -18.73 -19.52
N SER A 243 -8.90 -19.36 -20.60
CA SER A 243 -9.74 -20.21 -21.42
C SER A 243 -10.03 -21.46 -20.60
N PHE A 244 -11.20 -21.50 -19.96
CA PHE A 244 -11.81 -22.75 -19.55
C PHE A 244 -12.07 -23.59 -20.80
N SER A 245 -11.27 -24.62 -21.01
CA SER A 245 -11.65 -25.78 -21.81
C SER A 245 -11.79 -26.96 -20.87
N ILE A 246 -12.94 -27.02 -20.19
CA ILE A 246 -13.51 -28.28 -19.73
C ILE A 246 -14.23 -28.86 -20.96
N PHE A 247 -13.63 -29.82 -21.63
CA PHE A 247 -14.32 -30.90 -22.35
C PHE A 247 -13.34 -32.05 -22.54
N GLY A 248 -13.73 -33.23 -22.08
CA GLY A 248 -12.94 -34.45 -22.24
C GLY A 248 -13.30 -35.53 -21.25
N TYR A 249 -14.57 -35.95 -21.23
CA TYR A 249 -14.93 -37.31 -20.87
C TYR A 249 -14.12 -38.27 -21.76
N ILE A 250 -13.35 -39.18 -21.15
CA ILE A 250 -13.36 -40.65 -21.27
C ILE A 250 -12.43 -41.18 -20.17
#